data_AF-A0A2S5ITD3-F1
#
_entry.id   AF-A0A2S5ITD3-F1
#
_cell.length_a   1.000
_cell.length_b   1.000
_cell.length_c   1.000
_cell.angle_alpha   90.00
_cell.angle_beta   90.00
_cell.angle_gamma   90.00
#
_symmetry.space_group_name_H-M   'P 1'
#
loop_
_entity.id
_entity.type
_entity.pdbx_description
1 polymer ?
#
loop_
_entity_poly.entity_id
_entity_poly.type
_entity_poly.pdbx_seq_one_letter_code
_entity_poly.pdbx_strand_id
1 'polypeptide(L)'
;MPKTGRPPVIAAEHYPLLTRLAHAQPYSSQSELAQAFHAETGITAHPDTFAKALRLAGIVRVKERAKGSFQPSEARKTSGSTDDHRRPL
;
A
#
# COMPACT_ATOMS: atom_id res chain seq x y z
N MET A 1 -15.98 34.78 3.24
CA MET A 1 -14.75 34.38 3.97
C MET A 1 -14.65 32.86 3.90
N PRO A 2 -13.57 32.25 3.37
CA PRO A 2 -13.44 30.81 3.41
C PRO A 2 -13.33 30.38 4.87
N LYS A 3 -14.18 29.44 5.29
CA LYS A 3 -14.06 28.84 6.62
C LYS A 3 -12.76 28.05 6.62
N THR A 4 -11.70 28.64 7.14
CA THR A 4 -10.46 27.95 7.45
C THR A 4 -10.79 26.90 8.49
N GLY A 5 -11.11 25.69 8.03
CA GLY A 5 -11.28 24.54 8.91
C GLY A 5 -10.02 24.35 9.74
N ARG A 6 -10.17 23.69 10.91
CA ARG A 6 -9.06 23.42 11.84
C ARG A 6 -7.80 23.05 11.05
N PRO A 7 -6.67 23.76 11.25
CA PRO A 7 -5.45 23.48 10.52
C PRO A 7 -5.11 22.00 10.67
N PRO A 8 -4.74 21.32 9.57
CA PRO A 8 -4.34 19.93 9.66
C PRO A 8 -3.16 19.84 10.62
N VAL A 9 -3.24 18.89 11.57
CA VAL A 9 -2.19 18.63 12.56
C VAL A 9 -0.84 18.36 11.87
N ILE A 10 -0.88 17.86 10.63
CA ILE A 10 0.27 17.70 9.75
C ILE A 10 0.17 18.75 8.62
N ALA A 11 0.93 19.83 8.75
CA ALA A 11 1.07 20.87 7.73
C ALA A 11 1.91 20.42 6.52
N ALA A 12 1.82 21.18 5.43
CA ALA A 12 2.57 20.91 4.19
C ALA A 12 4.09 20.94 4.38
N GLU A 13 4.58 21.68 5.37
CA GLU A 13 6.00 21.75 5.75
C GLU A 13 6.57 20.38 6.17
N HIS A 14 5.70 19.45 6.59
CA HIS A 14 6.10 18.11 7.01
C HIS A 14 6.10 17.09 5.87
N TYR A 15 5.60 17.43 4.68
CA TYR A 15 5.51 16.48 3.56
C TYR A 15 6.88 16.02 3.03
N PRO A 16 7.92 16.88 2.92
CA PRO A 16 9.26 16.43 2.56
C PRO A 16 9.81 15.40 3.55
N LEU A 17 9.51 15.58 4.85
CA LEU A 17 9.95 14.65 5.88
C LEU A 17 9.24 13.29 5.75
N LEU A 18 7.92 13.29 5.56
CA LEU A 18 7.16 12.06 5.31
C LEU A 18 7.71 11.31 4.10
N THR A 19 8.08 12.04 3.05
CA THR A 19 8.65 11.46 1.82
C THR A 19 9.99 10.81 2.12
N ARG A 20 10.89 11.52 2.82
CA ARG A 20 12.18 10.98 3.25
C ARG A 20 12.03 9.72 4.10
N LEU A 21 11.11 9.70 5.06
CA LEU A 21 10.82 8.53 5.87
C LEU A 21 10.32 7.37 5.02
N ALA A 22 9.34 7.60 4.14
CA ALA A 22 8.82 6.55 3.26
C ALA A 22 9.89 5.99 2.31
N HIS A 23 10.83 6.81 1.84
CA HIS A 23 11.95 6.35 1.01
C HIS A 23 13.03 5.59 1.80
N ALA A 24 13.31 6.01 3.05
CA ALA A 24 14.29 5.32 3.89
C ALA A 24 13.82 3.94 4.35
N GLN A 25 12.50 3.77 4.50
CA GLN A 25 11.87 2.54 4.99
C GLN A 25 10.64 2.17 4.12
N PRO A 26 10.86 1.71 2.88
CA PRO A 26 9.79 1.50 1.90
C PRO A 26 8.82 0.37 2.29
N TYR A 27 9.25 -0.57 3.14
CA TYR A 27 8.44 -1.69 3.60
C TYR A 27 7.69 -1.43 4.90
N SER A 28 7.92 -0.27 5.53
CA SER A 28 7.31 0.04 6.82
C SER A 28 5.80 0.19 6.73
N SER A 29 5.14 -0.30 7.77
CA SER A 29 3.72 -0.08 8.02
C SER A 29 3.41 1.42 8.17
N GLN A 30 2.15 1.80 7.97
CA GLN A 30 1.74 3.18 8.23
C GLN A 30 1.97 3.57 9.69
N SER A 31 1.79 2.62 10.62
CA SER A 31 2.03 2.81 12.05
C SER A 31 3.51 3.05 12.35
N GLU A 32 4.42 2.31 11.70
CA GLU A 32 5.87 2.50 11.84
C GLU A 32 6.31 3.85 11.27
N LEU A 33 5.79 4.25 10.10
CA LEU A 33 6.04 5.58 9.55
C LEU A 33 5.51 6.68 10.48
N ALA A 34 4.35 6.47 11.12
CA ALA A 34 3.79 7.42 12.08
C ALA A 34 4.63 7.52 13.36
N GLN A 35 5.19 6.41 13.85
CA GLN A 35 6.10 6.40 14.99
C GLN A 35 7.41 7.13 14.67
N ALA A 36 8.00 6.87 13.50
CA ALA A 36 9.21 7.55 13.05
C ALA A 36 8.97 9.07 12.88
N PHE A 37 7.83 9.44 12.29
CA PHE A 37 7.42 10.83 12.17
C PHE A 37 7.21 11.51 13.53
N HIS A 38 6.59 10.81 14.48
CA HIS A 38 6.41 11.30 15.84
C HIS A 38 7.74 11.48 16.56
N ALA A 39 8.69 10.55 16.41
CA ALA A 39 10.01 10.65 17.01
C ALA A 39 10.78 11.89 16.51
N GLU A 40 10.58 12.29 15.26
CA GLU A 40 11.29 13.41 14.65
C GLU A 40 10.59 14.77 14.86
N THR A 41 9.26 14.79 14.96
CA THR A 41 8.48 16.05 15.04
C THR A 41 7.74 16.28 16.36
N GLY A 42 7.57 15.24 17.17
CA GLY A 42 6.71 15.25 18.36
C GLY A 42 5.20 15.26 18.04
N ILE A 43 4.81 15.29 16.77
CA ILE A 43 3.41 15.42 16.36
C ILE A 43 2.69 14.08 16.45
N THR A 44 1.58 14.03 17.18
CA THR A 44 0.66 12.89 17.19
C THR A 44 -0.54 13.20 16.31
N ALA A 45 -0.84 12.30 15.37
CA ALA A 45 -1.98 12.45 14.47
C ALA A 45 -2.79 11.16 14.44
N HIS A 46 -4.11 11.30 14.24
CA HIS A 46 -4.97 10.15 14.01
C HIS A 46 -4.49 9.38 12.76
N PRO A 47 -4.53 8.04 12.74
CA PRO A 47 -4.08 7.24 11.60
C PRO A 47 -4.70 7.69 10.27
N ASP A 48 -5.99 8.03 10.22
CA ASP A 48 -6.60 8.56 8.98
C ASP A 48 -6.03 9.92 8.55
N THR A 49 -5.71 10.79 9.50
CA THR A 49 -5.06 12.09 9.21
C THR A 49 -3.66 11.86 8.67
N PHE A 50 -2.93 10.90 9.24
CA PHE A 50 -1.61 10.51 8.77
C PHE A 50 -1.66 9.90 7.37
N ALA A 51 -2.59 8.98 7.10
CA ALA A 51 -2.81 8.42 5.75
C ALA A 51 -3.12 9.50 4.71
N LYS A 52 -3.93 10.50 5.09
CA LYS A 52 -4.22 11.65 4.24
C LYS A 52 -2.97 12.48 3.97
N ALA A 53 -2.15 12.74 4.99
CA ALA A 53 -0.90 13.48 4.83
C ALA A 53 0.11 12.74 3.94
N LEU A 54 0.23 11.41 4.08
CA LEU A 54 1.05 10.58 3.18
C LEU A 54 0.60 10.74 1.72
N ARG A 55 -0.70 10.66 1.45
CA ARG A 55 -1.25 10.87 0.10
C ARG A 55 -0.97 12.27 -0.44
N LEU A 56 -1.11 13.30 0.40
CA LEU A 56 -0.81 14.69 0.03
C LEU A 56 0.68 14.92 -0.23
N ALA A 57 1.55 14.19 0.46
CA ALA A 57 2.99 14.15 0.23
C ALA A 57 3.38 13.35 -1.04
N GLY A 58 2.41 12.82 -1.80
CA GLY A 58 2.68 11.99 -2.98
C GLY A 58 3.07 10.55 -2.64
N ILE A 59 3.04 10.17 -1.36
CA ILE A 59 3.31 8.80 -0.87
C ILE A 59 2.03 8.01 -1.02
N VAL A 60 1.74 7.63 -2.26
CA VAL A 60 0.74 6.61 -2.53
C VAL A 60 1.47 5.30 -2.33
N ARG A 61 1.13 4.57 -1.25
CA ARG A 61 1.54 3.17 -1.15
C ARG A 61 1.19 2.51 -2.46
N VAL A 62 2.22 2.14 -3.22
CA VAL A 62 2.10 1.05 -4.15
C VAL A 62 1.83 -0.13 -3.23
N LYS A 63 0.54 -0.38 -2.92
CA LYS A 63 0.12 -1.76 -2.76
C LYS A 63 0.78 -2.39 -3.97
N GLU A 64 1.70 -3.31 -3.77
CA GLU A 64 1.92 -4.30 -4.80
C GLU A 64 0.50 -4.81 -5.09
N ARG A 65 -0.17 -4.23 -6.10
CA ARG A 65 -0.59 -5.07 -7.18
C ARG A 65 0.69 -5.81 -7.46
N ALA A 66 0.78 -7.00 -6.90
CA ALA A 66 1.37 -8.09 -7.61
C ALA A 66 0.76 -7.99 -9.02
N LYS A 67 1.41 -7.19 -9.88
CA LYS A 67 1.99 -7.73 -11.07
C LYS A 67 3.02 -8.75 -10.52
N GLY A 68 2.63 -9.92 -10.04
CA GLY A 68 1.62 -10.68 -10.75
C GLY A 68 2.00 -10.58 -12.21
N SER A 69 3.19 -11.08 -12.54
CA SER A 69 3.26 -12.15 -13.52
C SER A 69 2.14 -13.17 -13.25
N PHE A 70 0.89 -12.73 -13.38
CA PHE A 70 -0.21 -13.57 -13.77
C PHE A 70 0.06 -13.73 -15.26
N GLN A 71 0.97 -14.65 -15.59
CA GLN A 71 0.69 -15.46 -16.75
C GLN A 71 -0.70 -16.03 -16.46
N PRO A 72 -1.71 -15.80 -17.31
CA PRO A 72 -2.84 -16.70 -17.28
C PRO A 72 -2.22 -18.08 -17.44
N SER A 73 -2.32 -18.95 -16.43
CA SER A 73 -2.06 -20.36 -16.66
C SER A 73 -2.96 -20.74 -17.82
N GLU A 74 -2.34 -21.01 -18.97
CA GLU A 74 -3.07 -21.39 -20.16
C GLU A 74 -4.09 -22.45 -19.76
N ALA A 75 -5.32 -22.13 -20.13
CA ALA A 75 -6.49 -22.98 -20.15
C ALA A 75 -6.23 -24.42 -19.70
N ARG A 76 -6.73 -24.73 -18.50
CA ARG A 76 -7.52 -25.93 -18.21
C ARG A 76 -7.20 -27.09 -19.16
N LYS A 77 -6.10 -27.78 -18.94
CA LYS A 77 -6.09 -29.21 -19.22
C LYS A 77 -6.66 -29.85 -17.97
N THR A 78 -8.00 -29.98 -17.98
CA THR A 78 -8.63 -31.11 -17.30
C THR A 78 -7.71 -32.30 -17.48
N SER A 79 -7.19 -32.83 -16.38
CA SER A 79 -6.67 -34.18 -16.34
C SER A 79 -7.77 -35.06 -16.91
N GLY A 80 -7.66 -35.35 -18.21
CA GLY A 80 -8.42 -36.38 -18.85
C GLY A 80 -8.02 -37.64 -18.13
N SER A 81 -8.86 -38.05 -17.19
CA SER A 81 -8.90 -39.43 -16.75
C SER A 81 -8.91 -40.23 -18.04
N THR A 82 -7.82 -40.95 -18.31
CA THR A 82 -7.71 -41.81 -19.47
C THR A 82 -8.91 -42.73 -19.46
N ASP A 83 -9.80 -42.48 -20.41
CA ASP A 83 -10.77 -43.41 -20.94
C ASP A 83 -9.97 -44.62 -21.46
N ASP A 84 -9.70 -45.58 -20.56
CA ASP A 84 -9.33 -46.93 -20.93
C ASP A 84 -10.59 -47.80 -20.80
N HIS A 85 -11.55 -47.49 -21.67
CA HIS A 85 -12.68 -48.33 -21.98
C HIS A 85 -12.59 -48.78 -23.43
N ARG A 86 -11.73 -49.76 -23.69
CA ARG A 86 -11.96 -50.73 -24.76
C ARG A 86 -11.77 -52.17 -24.28
N ARG A 87 -12.91 -52.86 -24.10
CA ARG A 87 -13.14 -54.31 -24.26
C ARG A 87 -12.72 -54.76 -25.69
N PRO A 88 -12.79 -56.04 -26.11
CA PRO A 88 -12.69 -57.36 -25.46
C PRO A 88 -11.63 -58.29 -26.14
N LEU A 89 -11.38 -59.48 -25.59
CA LEU A 89 -11.19 -60.75 -26.32
C LEU A 89 -11.28 -61.92 -25.33
#